data_AF-A0A7W0ZWU4-F1
#
_entry.id   AF-A0A7W0ZWU4-F1
#
_cell.length_a   1.000
_cell.length_b   1.000
_cell.length_c   1.000
_cell.angle_alpha   90.00
_cell.angle_beta   90.00
_cell.angle_gamma   90.00
#
_symmetry.space_group_name_H-M   'P 1'
#
loop_
_entity.id
_entity.type
_entity.pdbx_description
1 polymer ?
#
loop_
_entity_poly.entity_id
_entity_poly.type
_entity_poly.pdbx_seq_one_letter_code
_entity_poly.pdbx_strand_id
1 'polypeptide(L)'
;RTASAVAVSTELRAIAATGGLGDPTEELSAYFTDPEAFVRGHSPKIVSATITSAQRAATDGKLPRALALADRASALAPHDPAVVALIDTLAAGGRSRSRRRLVGLAALALAMSGAGAAVAFTALGGGGENAPDAGAVALADADTAVATTTIDAATESTIDAAIGPVSTPDAAAAVTADAPITPIARDAGVARRKDAGGSVALTTDAGVTPIDAAVIAVDAAALSSGTGAIIVKNDTWCEVEIDGEPRGRISARPIKVSAGPHTVVCTQGSGTGMIWTKQVEVGPGELRTVTGSLLAYNEVRISTDVTIAGIAYRAGMTVKLKGRVELEKDGAKIFVTISSPCEIRDKPDLNCYR
;
A
#
# COMPACT_ATOMS: atom_id res chain seq x y z
N ARG A 1 -27.90 18.08 -8.98
CA ARG A 1 -28.92 17.06 -9.36
C ARG A 1 -28.19 15.73 -9.50
N THR A 2 -28.59 14.68 -8.77
CA THR A 2 -28.09 13.34 -9.03
C THR A 2 -28.67 12.85 -10.35
N ALA A 3 -27.85 12.18 -11.17
CA ALA A 3 -28.34 11.56 -12.40
C ALA A 3 -29.43 10.53 -12.06
N SER A 4 -30.45 10.41 -12.91
CA SER A 4 -31.49 9.38 -12.72
C SER A 4 -30.85 7.98 -12.77
N ALA A 5 -31.41 7.01 -12.06
CA ALA A 5 -30.90 5.64 -12.06
C ALA A 5 -30.78 5.07 -13.50
N VAL A 6 -31.71 5.43 -14.39
CA VAL A 6 -31.69 5.05 -15.81
C VAL A 6 -30.49 5.67 -16.53
N ALA A 7 -30.22 6.95 -16.33
CA ALA A 7 -29.07 7.63 -16.92
C ALA A 7 -27.75 7.01 -16.43
N VAL A 8 -27.62 6.76 -15.13
CA VAL A 8 -26.44 6.08 -14.54
C VAL A 8 -26.30 4.67 -15.11
N SER A 9 -27.38 3.90 -15.22
CA SER A 9 -27.33 2.54 -15.79
C SER A 9 -26.89 2.53 -17.25
N THR A 10 -27.31 3.53 -18.03
CA THR A 10 -26.96 3.67 -19.44
C THR A 10 -25.48 4.02 -19.58
N GLU A 11 -25.00 4.95 -18.76
CA GLU A 11 -23.59 5.33 -18.70
C GLU A 11 -22.70 4.15 -18.29
N LEU A 12 -23.09 3.40 -17.25
CA LEU A 12 -22.34 2.21 -16.82
C LEU A 12 -22.28 1.12 -17.90
N ARG A 13 -23.37 0.90 -18.65
CA ARG A 13 -23.36 -0.03 -19.80
C ARG A 13 -22.42 0.45 -20.90
N ALA A 14 -22.39 1.75 -21.21
CA ALA A 14 -21.46 2.30 -22.19
C ALA A 14 -19.99 2.14 -21.75
N ILE A 15 -19.71 2.31 -20.47
CA ILE A 15 -18.38 2.06 -19.89
C ILE A 15 -18.01 0.57 -19.98
N ALA A 16 -18.93 -0.33 -19.63
CA ALA A 16 -18.72 -1.78 -19.72
C ALA A 16 -18.48 -2.23 -21.18
N ALA A 17 -19.27 -1.71 -22.12
CA ALA A 17 -19.10 -1.96 -23.55
C ALA A 17 -17.74 -1.50 -24.08
N THR A 18 -17.26 -0.33 -23.61
CA THR A 18 -15.91 0.14 -23.93
C THR A 18 -14.83 -0.79 -23.37
N GLY A 19 -15.12 -1.49 -22.27
CA GLY A 19 -14.26 -2.53 -21.69
C GLY A 19 -14.35 -3.90 -22.39
N GLY A 20 -15.14 -4.01 -23.47
CA GLY A 20 -15.31 -5.26 -24.23
C GLY A 20 -16.30 -6.26 -23.63
N LEU A 21 -17.16 -5.81 -22.71
CA LEU A 21 -18.29 -6.58 -22.18
C LEU A 21 -19.55 -6.32 -23.02
N GLY A 22 -20.24 -7.38 -23.43
CA GLY A 22 -21.48 -7.33 -24.17
C GLY A 22 -22.71 -7.08 -23.30
N ASP A 23 -23.85 -7.68 -23.68
CA ASP A 23 -25.08 -7.59 -22.90
C ASP A 23 -24.90 -8.31 -21.54
N PRO A 24 -25.25 -7.68 -20.40
CA PRO A 24 -25.05 -8.30 -19.09
C PRO A 24 -25.70 -9.67 -18.92
N THR A 25 -26.85 -9.92 -19.56
CA THR A 25 -27.57 -11.18 -19.46
C THR A 25 -26.83 -12.28 -20.21
N GLU A 26 -26.34 -11.97 -21.41
CA GLU A 26 -25.53 -12.89 -22.23
C GLU A 26 -24.20 -13.21 -21.56
N GLU A 27 -23.51 -12.19 -21.04
CA GLU A 27 -22.23 -12.33 -20.34
C GLU A 27 -22.38 -13.22 -19.09
N LEU A 28 -23.43 -13.00 -18.28
CA LEU A 28 -23.70 -13.83 -17.10
C LEU A 28 -24.05 -15.27 -17.49
N SER A 29 -24.86 -15.45 -18.54
CA SER A 29 -25.19 -16.78 -19.05
C SER A 29 -23.94 -17.53 -19.53
N ALA A 30 -23.05 -16.85 -20.26
CA ALA A 30 -21.79 -17.42 -20.73
C ALA A 30 -20.86 -17.80 -19.56
N TYR A 31 -20.74 -16.93 -18.55
CA TYR A 31 -19.96 -17.21 -17.34
C TYR A 31 -20.48 -18.42 -16.57
N PHE A 32 -21.81 -18.53 -16.36
CA PHE A 32 -22.38 -19.67 -15.64
C PHE A 32 -22.33 -20.98 -16.43
N THR A 33 -22.22 -20.92 -17.76
CA THR A 33 -22.07 -22.10 -18.62
C THR A 33 -20.65 -22.66 -18.59
N ASP A 34 -19.64 -21.80 -18.73
CA ASP A 34 -18.22 -22.17 -18.66
C ASP A 34 -17.39 -21.01 -18.08
N PRO A 35 -17.20 -20.99 -16.75
CA PRO A 35 -16.48 -19.91 -16.08
C PRO A 35 -15.04 -19.76 -16.56
N GLU A 36 -14.36 -20.88 -16.84
CA GLU A 36 -12.95 -20.86 -17.22
C GLU A 36 -12.74 -20.34 -18.64
N ALA A 37 -13.55 -20.81 -19.60
CA ALA A 37 -13.50 -20.29 -20.96
C ALA A 37 -13.88 -18.80 -21.00
N PHE A 38 -14.88 -18.41 -20.21
CA PHE A 38 -15.29 -17.01 -20.08
C PHE A 38 -14.15 -16.12 -19.59
N VAL A 39 -13.52 -16.48 -18.46
CA VAL A 39 -12.40 -15.71 -17.88
C VAL A 39 -11.23 -15.67 -18.86
N ARG A 40 -10.86 -16.79 -19.47
CA ARG A 40 -9.78 -16.87 -20.45
C ARG A 40 -10.01 -15.96 -21.66
N GLY A 41 -11.26 -15.86 -22.13
CA GLY A 41 -11.65 -15.00 -23.25
C GLY A 41 -11.78 -13.51 -22.89
N HIS A 42 -12.15 -13.19 -21.66
CA HIS A 42 -12.40 -11.80 -21.21
C HIS A 42 -11.21 -11.12 -20.56
N SER A 43 -10.34 -11.86 -19.85
CA SER A 43 -9.18 -11.28 -19.17
C SER A 43 -8.29 -10.43 -20.10
N PRO A 44 -7.93 -10.87 -21.33
CA PRO A 44 -7.12 -10.05 -22.25
C PRO A 44 -7.81 -8.73 -22.64
N LYS A 45 -9.14 -8.73 -22.80
CA LYS A 45 -9.92 -7.52 -23.14
C LYS A 45 -9.89 -6.50 -22.00
N ILE A 46 -10.10 -6.96 -20.77
CA ILE A 46 -10.08 -6.12 -19.57
C ILE A 46 -8.69 -5.51 -19.35
N VAL A 47 -7.63 -6.30 -19.53
CA VAL A 47 -6.24 -5.82 -19.42
C VAL A 47 -5.97 -4.74 -20.46
N SER A 48 -6.33 -4.99 -21.73
CA SER A 48 -6.16 -4.02 -22.83
C SER A 48 -6.90 -2.70 -22.59
N ALA A 49 -8.16 -2.76 -22.13
CA ALA A 49 -8.95 -1.58 -21.78
C ALA A 49 -8.34 -0.80 -20.59
N THR A 50 -7.80 -1.52 -19.60
CA THR A 50 -7.14 -0.93 -18.43
C THR A 50 -5.85 -0.21 -18.83
N ILE A 51 -5.03 -0.82 -19.70
CA ILE A 51 -3.81 -0.20 -20.27
C ILE A 51 -4.16 1.07 -21.03
N THR A 52 -5.17 1.00 -21.92
CA THR A 52 -5.63 2.16 -22.70
C THR A 52 -6.09 3.30 -21.79
N SER A 53 -6.81 2.97 -20.72
CA SER A 53 -7.25 3.96 -19.72
C SER A 53 -6.08 4.57 -18.95
N ALA A 54 -5.06 3.78 -18.62
CA ALA A 54 -3.86 4.25 -17.95
C ALA A 54 -3.06 5.22 -18.84
N GLN A 55 -2.90 4.88 -20.12
CA GLN A 55 -2.25 5.73 -21.12
C GLN A 55 -2.99 7.06 -21.28
N ARG A 56 -4.31 7.04 -21.41
CA ARG A 56 -5.13 8.27 -21.47
C ARG A 56 -4.99 9.12 -20.20
N ALA A 57 -5.01 8.50 -19.03
CA ALA A 57 -4.78 9.23 -17.78
C ALA A 57 -3.38 9.86 -17.72
N ALA A 58 -2.37 9.20 -18.28
CA ALA A 58 -1.01 9.71 -18.35
C ALA A 58 -0.90 10.92 -19.29
N THR A 59 -1.53 10.86 -20.48
CA THR A 59 -1.56 11.97 -21.44
C THR A 59 -2.29 13.19 -20.86
N ASP A 60 -3.38 12.96 -20.12
CA ASP A 60 -4.12 14.00 -19.39
C ASP A 60 -3.33 14.61 -18.22
N GLY A 61 -2.12 14.11 -17.92
CA GLY A 61 -1.33 14.55 -16.78
C GLY A 61 -1.83 14.08 -15.41
N LYS A 62 -2.77 13.13 -15.38
CA LYS A 62 -3.33 12.53 -14.15
C LYS A 62 -2.47 11.35 -13.69
N LEU A 63 -1.19 11.61 -13.41
CA LEU A 63 -0.19 10.57 -13.11
C LEU A 63 -0.59 9.61 -11.97
N PRO A 64 -1.12 10.06 -10.81
CA PRO A 64 -1.55 9.13 -9.76
C PRO A 64 -2.61 8.13 -10.24
N ARG A 65 -3.54 8.57 -11.10
CA ARG A 65 -4.57 7.71 -11.69
C ARG A 65 -3.98 6.72 -12.68
N ALA A 66 -3.03 7.17 -13.52
CA ALA A 66 -2.33 6.29 -14.46
C ALA A 66 -1.58 5.17 -13.73
N LEU A 67 -0.87 5.50 -12.63
CA LEU A 67 -0.16 4.51 -11.81
C LEU A 67 -1.12 3.51 -11.15
N ALA A 68 -2.24 3.98 -10.59
CA ALA A 68 -3.24 3.09 -10.01
C ALA A 68 -3.87 2.12 -11.05
N LEU A 69 -4.04 2.56 -12.29
CA LEU A 69 -4.52 1.71 -13.39
C LEU A 69 -3.45 0.72 -13.86
N ALA A 70 -2.19 1.14 -13.93
CA ALA A 70 -1.07 0.26 -14.27
C ALA A 70 -0.86 -0.85 -13.22
N ASP A 71 -0.98 -0.52 -11.93
CA ASP A 71 -0.91 -1.49 -10.82
C ASP A 71 -2.02 -2.56 -10.93
N ARG A 72 -3.26 -2.13 -11.22
CA ARG A 72 -4.37 -3.07 -11.48
C ARG A 72 -4.11 -3.95 -12.70
N ALA A 73 -3.57 -3.40 -13.79
CA ALA A 73 -3.22 -4.18 -14.97
C ALA A 73 -2.13 -5.24 -14.64
N SER A 74 -1.13 -4.88 -13.82
CA SER A 74 -0.09 -5.79 -13.35
C SER A 74 -0.63 -6.91 -12.45
N ALA A 75 -1.66 -6.62 -11.65
CA ALA A 75 -2.31 -7.64 -10.83
C ALA A 75 -3.09 -8.65 -11.69
N LEU A 76 -3.69 -8.20 -12.80
CA LEU A 76 -4.47 -9.04 -13.71
C LEU A 76 -3.58 -9.88 -14.65
N ALA A 77 -2.48 -9.30 -15.15
CA ALA A 77 -1.59 -9.96 -16.11
C ALA A 77 -0.12 -9.55 -15.88
N PRO A 78 0.54 -10.12 -14.85
CA PRO A 78 1.91 -9.73 -14.47
C PRO A 78 2.99 -10.05 -15.51
N HIS A 79 2.69 -10.95 -16.45
CA HIS A 79 3.61 -11.38 -17.50
C HIS A 79 3.28 -10.80 -18.89
N ASP A 80 2.30 -9.91 -18.98
CA ASP A 80 1.96 -9.26 -20.25
C ASP A 80 3.01 -8.18 -20.59
N PRO A 81 3.72 -8.28 -21.72
CA PRO A 81 4.75 -7.31 -22.10
C PRO A 81 4.20 -5.88 -22.26
N ALA A 82 2.92 -5.70 -22.60
CA ALA A 82 2.31 -4.38 -22.71
C ALA A 82 2.15 -3.70 -21.34
N VAL A 83 1.89 -4.47 -20.28
CA VAL A 83 1.81 -3.95 -18.91
C VAL A 83 3.20 -3.53 -18.42
N VAL A 84 4.22 -4.36 -18.66
CA VAL A 84 5.61 -4.04 -18.31
C VAL A 84 6.06 -2.75 -19.01
N ALA A 85 5.82 -2.63 -20.31
CA ALA A 85 6.16 -1.44 -21.09
C ALA A 85 5.45 -0.17 -20.59
N LEU A 86 4.18 -0.29 -20.17
CA LEU A 86 3.43 0.82 -19.57
C LEU A 86 4.07 1.29 -18.26
N ILE A 87 4.42 0.37 -17.36
CA ILE A 87 5.05 0.70 -16.06
C ILE A 87 6.39 1.38 -16.28
N ASP A 88 7.22 0.86 -17.18
CA ASP A 88 8.51 1.46 -17.54
C ASP A 88 8.34 2.89 -18.09
N THR A 89 7.33 3.09 -18.95
CA THR A 89 6.99 4.40 -19.50
C THR A 89 6.56 5.38 -18.41
N LEU A 90 5.72 4.96 -17.47
CA LEU A 90 5.27 5.81 -16.35
C LEU A 90 6.41 6.13 -15.38
N ALA A 91 7.29 5.16 -15.10
CA ALA A 91 8.45 5.32 -14.24
C ALA A 91 9.49 6.28 -14.86
N ALA A 92 9.72 6.21 -16.17
CA ALA A 92 10.59 7.12 -16.89
C ALA A 92 9.99 8.53 -17.05
N GLY A 93 8.68 8.62 -17.28
CA GLY A 93 7.95 9.85 -17.55
C GLY A 93 7.97 10.87 -16.39
N GLY A 94 8.06 10.40 -15.14
CA GLY A 94 8.18 11.26 -13.96
C GLY A 94 9.40 12.19 -13.99
N ARG A 95 10.50 11.79 -14.62
CA ARG A 95 11.75 12.57 -14.70
C ARG A 95 11.82 13.48 -15.93
N SER A 96 11.14 13.12 -17.01
CA SER A 96 11.17 13.88 -18.27
C SER A 96 10.38 15.20 -18.18
N ARG A 97 9.23 15.20 -17.47
CA ARG A 97 8.37 16.39 -17.37
C ARG A 97 9.02 17.53 -16.57
N SER A 98 9.80 17.21 -15.52
CA SER A 98 10.56 18.22 -14.77
C SER A 98 11.71 18.81 -15.61
N ARG A 99 12.39 17.98 -16.40
CA ARG A 99 13.47 18.42 -17.29
C ARG A 99 12.94 19.32 -18.43
N ARG A 100 11.81 18.97 -19.05
CA ARG A 100 11.18 19.82 -20.09
C ARG A 100 10.71 21.17 -19.54
N ARG A 101 10.22 21.24 -18.30
CA ARG A 101 9.88 22.52 -17.65
C ARG A 101 11.11 23.40 -17.39
N LEU A 102 12.23 22.81 -16.98
CA LEU A 102 13.49 23.54 -16.80
C LEU A 102 14.07 24.03 -18.14
N VAL A 103 14.04 23.21 -19.18
CA VAL A 103 14.54 23.60 -20.52
C VAL A 103 13.64 24.67 -21.16
N GLY A 104 12.32 24.61 -20.98
CA GLY A 104 11.41 25.65 -21.47
C GLY A 104 11.64 27.02 -20.79
N LEU A 105 11.91 27.04 -19.48
CA LEU A 105 12.25 28.27 -18.77
C LEU A 105 13.64 28.81 -19.16
N ALA A 106 14.63 27.93 -19.39
CA ALA A 106 15.94 28.34 -19.86
C ALA A 106 15.90 28.93 -21.28
N ALA A 107 15.08 28.37 -22.18
CA ALA A 107 14.89 28.90 -23.53
C ALA A 107 14.20 30.28 -23.52
N LEU A 108 13.24 30.51 -22.61
CA LEU A 108 12.59 31.82 -22.46
C LEU A 108 13.56 32.87 -21.89
N ALA A 109 14.45 32.48 -20.98
CA ALA A 109 15.50 33.35 -20.44
C ALA A 109 16.56 33.72 -21.49
N LEU A 110 16.90 32.79 -22.38
CA LEU A 110 17.78 33.03 -23.53
C LEU A 110 17.13 33.93 -24.60
N ALA A 111 15.82 33.80 -24.84
CA ALA A 111 15.10 34.69 -25.75
C ALA A 111 15.01 36.14 -25.23
N MET A 112 14.89 36.35 -23.92
CA MET A 112 14.88 37.70 -23.32
C MET A 112 16.27 38.36 -23.17
N SER A 113 17.36 37.62 -23.41
CA SER A 113 18.73 38.18 -23.43
C SER A 113 19.25 38.46 -24.85
N GLY A 114 18.46 38.16 -25.90
CA GLY A 114 18.83 38.31 -27.31
C GLY A 114 18.53 39.67 -27.96
N ALA A 115 18.29 40.74 -27.19
CA ALA A 115 18.03 42.09 -27.75
C ALA A 115 19.25 43.05 -27.72
N GLY A 116 20.43 42.58 -27.30
CA GLY A 116 21.57 43.47 -26.96
C GLY A 116 22.88 43.29 -27.72
N ALA A 117 22.98 42.45 -28.76
CA ALA A 117 24.29 42.09 -29.34
C ALA A 117 24.35 42.10 -30.88
N ALA A 118 23.69 43.04 -31.55
CA ALA A 118 23.72 43.14 -33.02
C ALA A 118 24.64 44.26 -33.57
N VAL A 119 25.54 44.87 -32.78
CA VAL A 119 26.36 46.01 -33.27
C VAL A 119 27.88 45.80 -33.22
N ALA A 120 28.40 44.70 -32.65
CA ALA A 120 29.85 44.62 -32.38
C ALA A 120 30.72 43.77 -33.33
N PHE A 121 30.15 42.99 -34.27
CA PHE A 121 30.94 42.00 -35.03
C PHE A 121 31.27 42.35 -36.49
N THR A 122 30.92 43.55 -36.99
CA THR A 122 31.23 43.95 -38.37
C THR A 122 32.53 44.75 -38.54
N ALA A 123 33.34 44.93 -37.48
CA ALA A 123 34.51 45.83 -37.54
C ALA A 123 35.90 45.16 -37.64
N LEU A 124 36.01 43.83 -37.63
CA LEU A 124 37.31 43.16 -37.78
C LEU A 124 37.24 42.05 -38.81
N GLY A 125 37.52 42.44 -40.05
CA GLY A 125 37.73 41.53 -41.18
C GLY A 125 39.09 40.84 -41.16
N GLY A 126 39.19 39.85 -42.05
CA GLY A 126 40.37 39.02 -42.33
C GLY A 126 39.93 37.55 -42.31
N GLY A 127 39.63 36.90 -43.44
CA GLY A 127 40.52 36.68 -44.56
C GLY A 127 41.11 35.28 -44.40
N GLY A 128 40.55 34.28 -45.07
CA GLY A 128 41.02 32.90 -44.97
C GLY A 128 40.11 31.91 -45.67
N GLU A 129 40.33 31.74 -46.98
CA GLU A 129 39.96 30.54 -47.73
C GLU A 129 40.48 29.28 -47.03
N ASN A 130 39.59 28.31 -46.79
CA ASN A 130 39.75 26.88 -47.14
C ASN A 130 38.57 26.08 -46.56
N ALA A 131 37.85 25.40 -47.46
CA ALA A 131 36.90 24.33 -47.14
C ALA A 131 37.67 23.08 -46.62
N PRO A 132 37.01 22.06 -46.02
CA PRO A 132 36.07 21.23 -46.76
C PRO A 132 34.80 20.79 -46.01
N ASP A 133 33.87 20.32 -46.84
CA ASP A 133 32.64 19.54 -46.60
C ASP A 133 32.49 18.82 -45.25
N ALA A 134 31.32 19.03 -44.64
CA ALA A 134 30.63 18.00 -43.88
C ALA A 134 29.12 18.09 -44.17
N GLY A 135 28.58 17.01 -44.75
CA GLY A 135 27.25 16.94 -45.34
C GLY A 135 26.10 17.33 -44.42
N ALA A 136 25.25 18.22 -44.93
CA ALA A 136 23.92 18.47 -44.40
C ALA A 136 22.99 17.31 -44.80
N VAL A 137 22.61 16.49 -43.81
CA VAL A 137 21.49 15.56 -43.95
C VAL A 137 20.21 16.40 -43.80
N ALA A 138 19.54 16.65 -44.92
CA ALA A 138 18.20 17.20 -44.93
C ALA A 138 17.22 16.12 -44.45
N LEU A 139 16.66 16.29 -43.24
CA LEU A 139 15.41 15.65 -42.88
C LEU A 139 14.30 16.66 -43.15
N ALA A 140 13.60 16.41 -44.27
CA ALA A 140 12.31 16.98 -44.56
C ALA A 140 11.29 16.35 -43.58
N ASP A 141 10.75 17.14 -42.66
CA ASP A 141 9.53 16.77 -41.94
C ASP A 141 8.34 17.20 -42.80
N ALA A 142 7.61 16.18 -43.27
CA ALA A 142 6.33 16.34 -43.95
C ALA A 142 5.27 16.70 -42.90
N ASP A 143 4.87 17.96 -42.90
CA ASP A 143 3.73 18.48 -42.14
C ASP A 143 2.43 17.94 -42.76
N THR A 144 1.99 16.76 -42.30
CA THR A 144 0.66 16.23 -42.63
C THR A 144 -0.30 16.68 -41.54
N ALA A 145 -0.95 17.81 -41.78
CA ALA A 145 -2.03 18.32 -40.95
C ALA A 145 -3.23 17.35 -40.98
N VAL A 146 -3.42 16.60 -39.89
CA VAL A 146 -4.67 15.88 -39.62
C VAL A 146 -5.54 16.79 -38.78
N ALA A 147 -6.69 17.16 -39.34
CA ALA A 147 -7.71 17.97 -38.71
C ALA A 147 -8.25 17.31 -37.42
N THR A 148 -8.01 17.94 -36.28
CA THR A 148 -8.72 17.67 -35.03
C THR A 148 -9.94 18.57 -34.94
N THR A 149 -11.12 17.97 -35.09
CA THR A 149 -12.40 18.59 -34.73
C THR A 149 -12.44 18.83 -33.23
N THR A 150 -12.41 20.11 -32.85
CA THR A 150 -12.74 20.61 -31.51
C THR A 150 -14.24 20.43 -31.25
N ILE A 151 -14.60 19.64 -30.23
CA ILE A 151 -15.96 19.67 -29.67
C ILE A 151 -15.92 20.62 -28.47
N ASP A 152 -16.68 21.70 -28.64
CA ASP A 152 -16.87 22.79 -27.68
C ASP A 152 -17.52 22.28 -26.39
N ALA A 153 -16.95 22.71 -25.26
CA ALA A 153 -17.48 22.49 -23.93
C ALA A 153 -18.04 23.82 -23.42
N ALA A 154 -19.37 23.92 -23.32
CA ALA A 154 -20.01 24.95 -22.51
C ALA A 154 -21.43 24.51 -22.13
N THR A 155 -21.67 24.20 -20.86
CA THR A 155 -22.81 24.77 -20.11
C THR A 155 -22.57 24.57 -18.61
N GLU A 156 -22.13 25.64 -17.94
CA GLU A 156 -22.31 25.80 -16.50
C GLU A 156 -23.80 26.01 -16.21
N SER A 157 -24.36 25.31 -15.22
CA SER A 157 -25.68 25.64 -14.67
C SER A 157 -25.65 25.57 -13.16
N THR A 158 -25.53 26.75 -12.56
CA THR A 158 -25.78 27.05 -11.15
C THR A 158 -27.29 27.01 -10.89
N ILE A 159 -27.77 26.11 -10.02
CA ILE A 159 -29.09 26.26 -9.39
C ILE A 159 -28.98 25.93 -7.90
N ASP A 160 -29.20 26.98 -7.13
CA ASP A 160 -29.41 27.05 -5.69
C ASP A 160 -30.92 27.04 -5.43
N ALA A 161 -31.45 26.13 -4.58
CA ALA A 161 -32.77 26.23 -3.95
C ALA A 161 -33.10 25.04 -3.02
N ALA A 162 -33.26 25.39 -1.73
CA ALA A 162 -34.20 24.87 -0.71
C ALA A 162 -34.47 23.36 -0.58
N ILE A 163 -33.96 22.79 0.52
CA ILE A 163 -34.25 21.44 1.02
C ILE A 163 -35.48 21.50 1.95
N GLY A 164 -36.49 20.67 1.66
CA GLY A 164 -37.50 20.24 2.63
C GLY A 164 -37.39 18.73 2.87
N PRO A 165 -37.63 18.22 4.10
CA PRO A 165 -37.57 16.79 4.38
C PRO A 165 -38.86 16.11 3.92
N VAL A 166 -38.76 15.09 3.05
CA VAL A 166 -39.89 14.23 2.71
C VAL A 166 -39.56 12.79 3.05
N SER A 167 -40.36 12.26 3.98
CA SER A 167 -40.37 10.90 4.49
C SER A 167 -40.62 9.86 3.41
N THR A 168 -39.89 8.76 3.46
CA THR A 168 -40.13 7.54 2.69
C THR A 168 -41.28 6.73 3.31
N PRO A 169 -42.30 6.29 2.54
CA PRO A 169 -43.22 5.27 3.01
C PRO A 169 -42.59 3.89 2.89
N ASP A 170 -42.65 3.17 4.01
CA ASP A 170 -42.27 1.79 4.20
C ASP A 170 -43.34 0.88 3.53
N ALA A 171 -42.92 0.00 2.62
CA ALA A 171 -43.79 -0.97 1.98
C ALA A 171 -43.44 -2.36 2.50
N ALA A 172 -44.16 -2.77 3.55
CA ALA A 172 -44.14 -4.10 4.10
C ALA A 172 -44.82 -5.10 3.15
N ALA A 173 -44.06 -6.11 2.70
CA ALA A 173 -44.61 -7.33 2.15
C ALA A 173 -44.44 -8.45 3.19
N ALA A 174 -45.58 -8.92 3.69
CA ALA A 174 -45.70 -10.01 4.65
C ALA A 174 -45.37 -11.36 4.00
N VAL A 175 -44.50 -12.13 4.65
CA VAL A 175 -44.40 -13.58 4.45
C VAL A 175 -44.49 -14.23 5.82
N THR A 176 -45.65 -14.83 6.07
CA THR A 176 -45.94 -15.71 7.21
C THR A 176 -45.39 -17.10 6.91
N ALA A 177 -44.44 -17.57 7.72
CA ALA A 177 -44.11 -18.99 7.83
C ALA A 177 -43.83 -19.31 9.31
N ASP A 178 -44.78 -20.02 9.91
CA ASP A 178 -44.77 -20.50 11.28
C ASP A 178 -43.76 -21.65 11.45
N ALA A 179 -42.84 -21.51 12.40
CA ALA A 179 -42.07 -22.61 12.96
C ALA A 179 -41.91 -22.38 14.47
N PRO A 180 -42.25 -23.37 15.33
CA PRO A 180 -42.24 -23.18 16.78
C PRO A 180 -40.80 -23.14 17.32
N ILE A 181 -40.39 -21.97 17.80
CA ILE A 181 -39.15 -21.79 18.56
C ILE A 181 -39.44 -22.11 20.03
N THR A 182 -38.83 -23.18 20.53
CA THR A 182 -38.72 -23.48 21.96
C THR A 182 -37.95 -22.37 22.69
N PRO A 183 -38.51 -21.75 23.76
CA PRO A 183 -37.79 -20.74 24.53
C PRO A 183 -36.71 -21.38 25.40
N ILE A 184 -35.45 -21.00 25.16
CA ILE A 184 -34.34 -21.28 26.07
C ILE A 184 -34.45 -20.28 27.23
N ALA A 185 -34.75 -20.78 28.42
CA ALA A 185 -34.78 -20.03 29.66
C ALA A 185 -33.40 -19.39 29.92
N ARG A 186 -33.31 -18.07 29.84
CA ARG A 186 -32.17 -17.31 30.38
C ARG A 186 -32.39 -17.16 31.88
N ASP A 187 -31.60 -17.92 32.62
CA ASP A 187 -31.51 -17.82 34.06
C ASP A 187 -30.90 -16.46 34.45
N ALA A 188 -31.69 -15.66 35.16
CA ALA A 188 -31.30 -14.35 35.66
C ALA A 188 -30.49 -14.55 36.95
N GLY A 189 -29.17 -14.67 36.77
CA GLY A 189 -28.19 -14.73 37.85
C GLY A 189 -28.22 -13.48 38.73
N VAL A 190 -28.87 -13.64 39.88
CA VAL A 190 -28.93 -12.81 41.09
C VAL A 190 -27.70 -11.94 41.33
N ALA A 191 -27.95 -10.63 41.42
CA ALA A 191 -27.07 -9.63 41.99
C ALA A 191 -26.70 -9.98 43.44
N ARG A 192 -25.41 -10.17 43.72
CA ARG A 192 -24.86 -10.04 45.08
C ARG A 192 -24.08 -8.74 45.19
N ARG A 193 -24.70 -7.76 45.83
CA ARG A 193 -24.02 -6.67 46.52
C ARG A 193 -23.14 -7.30 47.61
N LYS A 194 -21.86 -6.89 47.67
CA LYS A 194 -21.06 -7.03 48.87
C LYS A 194 -20.48 -5.65 49.18
N ASP A 195 -21.25 -4.90 49.94
CA ASP A 195 -20.75 -3.80 50.76
C ASP A 195 -19.81 -4.41 51.82
N ALA A 196 -18.57 -3.96 51.82
CA ALA A 196 -17.68 -4.04 52.97
C ALA A 196 -16.77 -2.82 52.91
N GLY A 197 -17.25 -1.73 53.49
CA GLY A 197 -16.42 -0.61 53.88
C GLY A 197 -15.37 -1.10 54.87
N GLY A 198 -14.10 -0.99 54.46
CA GLY A 198 -12.94 -1.13 55.32
C GLY A 198 -12.11 0.14 55.17
N SER A 199 -12.53 1.21 55.83
CA SER A 199 -11.70 2.39 56.06
C SER A 199 -10.55 1.98 56.97
N VAL A 200 -9.39 1.65 56.39
CA VAL A 200 -8.15 1.49 57.15
C VAL A 200 -7.65 2.90 57.44
N ALA A 201 -7.88 3.35 58.67
CA ALA A 201 -7.19 4.50 59.22
C ALA A 201 -5.69 4.14 59.30
N LEU A 202 -4.88 4.76 58.44
CA LEU A 202 -3.43 4.79 58.65
C LEU A 202 -3.19 5.69 59.87
N THR A 203 -2.93 5.07 61.02
CA THR A 203 -2.32 5.74 62.16
C THR A 203 -0.96 6.26 61.72
N THR A 204 -0.89 7.57 61.59
CA THR A 204 0.35 8.33 61.52
C THR A 204 1.00 8.20 62.89
N ASP A 205 1.99 7.30 63.03
CA ASP A 205 2.87 7.31 64.19
C ASP A 205 4.24 7.83 63.76
N ALA A 206 4.65 8.88 64.45
CA ALA A 206 5.80 9.70 64.17
C ALA A 206 7.05 8.99 64.69
N GLY A 207 7.72 8.25 63.81
CA GLY A 207 9.07 7.74 64.00
C GLY A 207 10.04 8.39 63.04
N VAL A 208 10.21 9.72 63.13
CA VAL A 208 11.32 10.43 62.45
C VAL A 208 12.62 10.01 63.14
N THR A 209 13.24 8.96 62.62
CA THR A 209 14.69 8.79 62.82
C THR A 209 15.38 9.73 61.83
N PRO A 210 16.36 10.56 62.26
CA PRO A 210 17.14 11.35 61.34
C PRO A 210 17.93 10.40 60.45
N ILE A 211 17.46 10.23 59.21
CA ILE A 211 18.27 9.62 58.16
C ILE A 211 19.39 10.61 57.91
N ASP A 212 20.58 10.27 58.42
CA ASP A 212 21.83 10.93 58.05
C ASP A 212 21.89 10.99 56.53
N ALA A 213 21.73 12.21 56.01
CA ALA A 213 21.83 12.53 54.60
C ALA A 213 23.30 12.42 54.19
N ALA A 214 23.80 11.19 54.10
CA ALA A 214 24.96 10.90 53.28
C ALA A 214 24.52 11.18 51.84
N VAL A 215 24.80 12.41 51.39
CA VAL A 215 24.75 12.80 49.99
C VAL A 215 25.74 11.89 49.27
N ILE A 216 25.26 10.73 48.81
CA ILE A 216 25.97 9.93 47.83
C ILE A 216 26.02 10.85 46.62
N ALA A 217 27.19 11.44 46.38
CA ALA A 217 27.48 12.13 45.13
C ALA A 217 27.25 11.10 44.02
N VAL A 218 26.08 11.17 43.39
CA VAL A 218 25.81 10.42 42.18
C VAL A 218 26.73 11.05 41.15
N ASP A 219 27.86 10.39 40.95
CA ASP A 219 28.85 10.76 39.95
C ASP A 219 28.09 10.80 38.63
N ALA A 220 27.84 12.03 38.14
CA ALA A 220 27.12 12.29 36.92
C ALA A 220 28.04 11.85 35.79
N ALA A 221 28.10 10.54 35.56
CA ALA A 221 28.84 9.92 34.49
C ALA A 221 28.48 10.69 33.21
N ALA A 222 29.46 11.37 32.63
CA ALA A 222 29.29 12.22 31.48
C ALA A 222 28.52 11.45 30.41
N LEU A 223 27.27 11.84 30.17
CA LEU A 223 26.43 11.27 29.13
C LEU A 223 27.22 11.40 27.83
N SER A 224 27.60 10.25 27.27
CA SER A 224 28.43 10.20 26.08
C SER A 224 27.65 10.83 24.93
N SER A 225 27.94 12.10 24.65
CA SER A 225 27.30 12.84 23.56
C SER A 225 27.90 12.34 22.25
N GLY A 226 27.14 11.49 21.56
CA GLY A 226 27.47 11.06 20.21
C GLY A 226 26.22 10.62 19.46
N THR A 227 26.41 10.24 18.21
CA THR A 227 25.34 9.72 17.34
C THR A 227 25.63 8.26 17.05
N GLY A 228 24.65 7.38 17.27
CA GLY A 228 24.69 6.00 16.82
C GLY A 228 23.65 5.75 15.71
N ALA A 229 23.40 4.49 15.41
CA ALA A 229 22.36 4.09 14.48
C ALA A 229 21.70 2.77 14.87
N ILE A 230 20.41 2.65 14.56
CA ILE A 230 19.61 1.44 14.79
C ILE A 230 19.17 0.87 13.42
N ILE A 231 19.35 -0.44 13.24
CA ILE A 231 18.72 -1.22 12.18
C ILE A 231 17.61 -2.06 12.81
N VAL A 232 16.38 -1.89 12.34
CA VAL A 232 15.26 -2.72 12.79
C VAL A 232 15.08 -3.88 11.81
N LYS A 233 15.02 -5.10 12.33
CA LYS A 233 14.68 -6.33 11.59
C LYS A 233 13.40 -6.92 12.15
N ASN A 234 12.49 -7.30 11.27
CA ASN A 234 11.22 -7.91 11.62
C ASN A 234 10.84 -8.97 10.58
N ASP A 235 9.99 -9.92 10.98
CA ASP A 235 9.53 -11.01 10.10
C ASP A 235 8.41 -10.59 9.13
N THR A 236 7.76 -9.46 9.40
CA THR A 236 6.79 -8.81 8.50
C THR A 236 7.06 -7.31 8.44
N TRP A 237 6.40 -6.63 7.52
CA TRP A 237 6.43 -5.18 7.47
C TRP A 237 5.79 -4.57 8.74
N CYS A 238 6.32 -3.45 9.20
CA CYS A 238 5.74 -2.64 10.27
C CYS A 238 6.13 -1.16 10.11
N GLU A 239 5.39 -0.28 10.75
CA GLU A 239 5.77 1.10 11.00
C GLU A 239 6.66 1.15 12.25
N VAL A 240 7.82 1.78 12.11
CA VAL A 240 8.82 1.91 13.18
C VAL A 240 8.69 3.27 13.84
N GLU A 241 8.68 3.27 15.16
CA GLU A 241 8.74 4.45 16.02
C GLU A 241 9.92 4.28 16.96
N ILE A 242 10.74 5.33 17.11
CA ILE A 242 11.88 5.34 18.03
C ILE A 242 11.70 6.53 18.95
N ASP A 243 11.58 6.27 20.26
CA ASP A 243 11.36 7.28 21.30
C ASP A 243 10.14 8.19 21.06
N GLY A 244 9.04 7.63 20.54
CA GLY A 244 7.85 8.41 20.19
C GLY A 244 7.88 9.02 18.80
N GLU A 245 9.04 9.03 18.11
CA GLU A 245 9.17 9.66 16.80
C GLU A 245 8.94 8.64 15.66
N PRO A 246 7.94 8.84 14.78
CA PRO A 246 7.68 7.94 13.67
C PRO A 246 8.81 8.00 12.64
N ARG A 247 9.39 6.85 12.33
CA ARG A 247 10.45 6.69 11.30
C ARG A 247 9.92 6.12 10.00
N GLY A 248 8.64 5.76 9.96
CA GLY A 248 7.95 5.15 8.83
C GLY A 248 8.21 3.66 8.71
N ARG A 249 7.92 3.11 7.53
CA ARG A 249 7.97 1.66 7.30
C ARG A 249 9.39 1.11 7.46
N ILE A 250 9.50 -0.04 8.13
CA ILE A 250 10.76 -0.77 8.35
C ILE A 250 11.56 -0.89 7.06
N SER A 251 12.85 -0.57 7.14
CA SER A 251 13.80 -0.71 6.04
C SER A 251 15.11 -1.28 6.54
N ALA A 252 15.90 -1.89 5.66
CA ALA A 252 17.25 -2.34 6.00
C ALA A 252 18.25 -1.19 6.20
N ARG A 253 17.81 0.08 6.10
CA ARG A 253 18.68 1.25 6.23
C ARG A 253 18.89 1.60 7.71
N PRO A 254 20.12 1.92 8.13
CA PRO A 254 20.39 2.43 9.47
C PRO A 254 19.64 3.75 9.75
N ILE A 255 18.95 3.82 10.87
CA ILE A 255 18.28 5.03 11.38
C ILE A 255 19.21 5.68 12.39
N LYS A 256 19.67 6.90 12.12
CA LYS A 256 20.54 7.64 13.04
C LYS A 256 19.77 8.05 14.30
N VAL A 257 20.38 7.84 15.45
CA VAL A 257 19.85 8.21 16.77
C VAL A 257 20.96 8.81 17.64
N SER A 258 20.62 9.51 18.72
CA SER A 258 21.63 9.89 19.72
C SER A 258 22.25 8.64 20.34
N ALA A 259 23.39 8.78 21.01
CA ALA A 259 23.87 7.72 21.90
C ALA A 259 23.04 7.72 23.18
N GLY A 260 22.73 6.54 23.72
CA GLY A 260 21.95 6.33 24.93
C GLY A 260 20.88 5.24 24.81
N PRO A 261 19.94 5.19 25.77
CA PRO A 261 18.81 4.27 25.75
C PRO A 261 17.73 4.74 24.79
N HIS A 262 17.21 3.80 23.99
CA HIS A 262 16.14 4.03 23.03
C HIS A 262 15.04 2.99 23.16
N THR A 263 13.79 3.45 23.02
CA THR A 263 12.61 2.58 22.91
C THR A 263 12.24 2.43 21.44
N VAL A 264 12.38 1.21 20.89
CA VAL A 264 11.96 0.88 19.54
C VAL A 264 10.60 0.19 19.58
N VAL A 265 9.62 0.77 18.90
CA VAL A 265 8.28 0.23 18.73
C VAL A 265 8.06 -0.08 17.25
N CYS A 266 7.44 -1.22 16.96
CA CYS A 266 7.11 -1.66 15.61
C CYS A 266 5.65 -2.12 15.61
N THR A 267 4.83 -1.52 14.75
CA THR A 267 3.37 -1.75 14.68
C THR A 267 2.92 -2.10 13.26
N GLN A 268 2.00 -3.06 13.09
CA GLN A 268 1.44 -3.40 11.77
C GLN A 268 0.11 -2.69 11.52
N GLY A 269 0.15 -1.35 11.47
CA GLY A 269 -1.02 -0.51 11.24
C GLY A 269 -2.06 -0.54 12.37
N SER A 270 -3.01 0.38 12.33
CA SER A 270 -4.01 0.59 13.41
C SER A 270 -5.06 -0.51 13.52
N GLY A 271 -5.13 -1.46 12.58
CA GLY A 271 -6.19 -2.48 12.52
C GLY A 271 -5.80 -3.88 13.02
N THR A 272 -4.51 -4.21 13.11
CA THR A 272 -4.09 -5.59 13.44
C THR A 272 -3.88 -5.81 14.94
N GLY A 273 -3.65 -4.73 15.70
CA GLY A 273 -3.26 -4.80 17.11
C GLY A 273 -1.88 -5.43 17.35
N MET A 274 -1.13 -5.77 16.30
CA MET A 274 0.19 -6.37 16.43
C MET A 274 1.23 -5.28 16.68
N ILE A 275 1.84 -5.33 17.86
CA ILE A 275 2.88 -4.42 18.33
C ILE A 275 3.96 -5.21 19.06
N TRP A 276 5.22 -4.84 18.86
CA TRP A 276 6.29 -5.18 19.80
C TRP A 276 7.09 -3.94 20.17
N THR A 277 7.61 -3.94 21.40
CA THR A 277 8.43 -2.88 21.96
C THR A 277 9.73 -3.47 22.52
N LYS A 278 10.87 -2.86 22.22
CA LYS A 278 12.18 -3.23 22.79
C LYS A 278 12.97 -2.01 23.21
N GLN A 279 13.62 -2.12 24.36
CA GLN A 279 14.65 -1.18 24.80
C GLN A 279 15.99 -1.58 24.18
N VAL A 280 16.76 -0.61 23.69
CA VAL A 280 18.10 -0.81 23.15
C VAL A 280 19.02 0.31 23.60
N GLU A 281 20.21 -0.03 24.08
CA GLU A 281 21.27 0.93 24.37
C GLU A 281 22.16 1.07 23.14
N VAL A 282 22.38 2.30 22.68
CA VAL A 282 23.19 2.62 21.50
C VAL A 282 24.38 3.48 21.90
N GLY A 283 25.60 3.00 21.72
CA GLY A 283 26.81 3.79 21.95
C GLY A 283 27.09 4.83 20.86
N PRO A 284 27.98 5.81 21.12
CA PRO A 284 28.42 6.77 20.12
C PRO A 284 29.15 6.06 18.95
N GLY A 285 28.69 6.30 17.72
CA GLY A 285 29.18 5.64 16.51
C GLY A 285 28.72 4.19 16.35
N GLU A 286 27.96 3.64 17.31
CA GLU A 286 27.55 2.25 17.30
C GLU A 286 26.39 2.00 16.33
N LEU A 287 26.44 0.86 15.62
CA LEU A 287 25.33 0.35 14.82
C LEU A 287 24.67 -0.83 15.55
N ARG A 288 23.48 -0.62 16.11
CA ARG A 288 22.71 -1.64 16.81
C ARG A 288 21.65 -2.26 15.90
N THR A 289 21.58 -3.59 15.87
CA THR A 289 20.49 -4.30 15.19
C THR A 289 19.45 -4.78 16.21
N VAL A 290 18.22 -4.28 16.10
CA VAL A 290 17.09 -4.71 16.93
C VAL A 290 16.23 -5.66 16.11
N THR A 291 16.10 -6.90 16.57
CA THR A 291 15.25 -7.91 15.91
C THR A 291 13.99 -8.14 16.72
N GLY A 292 12.82 -8.00 16.09
CA GLY A 292 11.52 -8.33 16.67
C GLY A 292 10.71 -9.25 15.77
N SER A 293 9.50 -9.56 16.22
CA SER A 293 8.56 -10.42 15.52
C SER A 293 7.15 -9.95 15.85
N LEU A 294 6.34 -9.69 14.82
CA LEU A 294 4.92 -9.36 15.01
C LEU A 294 4.02 -10.58 14.80
N LEU A 295 4.54 -11.62 14.15
CA LEU A 295 3.79 -12.83 13.88
C LEU A 295 3.81 -13.73 15.12
N ALA A 296 2.63 -13.99 15.68
CA ALA A 296 2.47 -14.95 16.76
C ALA A 296 2.85 -16.36 16.29
N TYR A 297 3.45 -17.13 17.19
CA TYR A 297 3.59 -18.57 16.99
C TYR A 297 2.23 -19.23 17.16
N ASN A 298 1.87 -20.05 16.19
CA ASN A 298 0.68 -20.88 16.20
C ASN A 298 1.09 -22.33 16.37
N GLU A 299 0.34 -23.08 17.17
CA GLU A 299 0.50 -24.52 17.28
C GLU A 299 -0.10 -25.17 16.05
N VAL A 300 0.75 -25.88 15.30
CA VAL A 300 0.39 -26.56 14.07
C VAL A 300 0.57 -28.05 14.27
N ARG A 301 -0.51 -28.80 14.12
CA ARG A 301 -0.48 -30.27 14.15
C ARG A 301 -0.08 -30.79 12.79
N ILE A 302 0.85 -31.73 12.74
CA ILE A 302 1.35 -32.36 11.52
C ILE A 302 0.65 -33.72 11.40
N SER A 303 -0.25 -33.89 10.45
CA SER A 303 -0.97 -35.15 10.23
C SER A 303 -0.38 -36.00 9.11
N THR A 304 0.66 -35.51 8.45
CA THR A 304 1.32 -36.18 7.35
C THR A 304 2.82 -35.88 7.37
N ASP A 305 3.67 -36.80 6.95
CA ASP A 305 5.11 -36.56 6.88
C ASP A 305 5.38 -35.42 5.88
N VAL A 306 6.08 -34.37 6.33
CA VAL A 306 6.29 -33.13 5.56
C VAL A 306 7.61 -32.49 5.93
N THR A 307 8.26 -31.85 4.95
CA THR A 307 9.42 -31.00 5.20
C THR A 307 8.96 -29.54 5.27
N ILE A 308 9.29 -28.85 6.37
CA ILE A 308 8.94 -27.44 6.57
C ILE A 308 10.24 -26.64 6.62
N ALA A 309 10.44 -25.73 5.67
CA ALA A 309 11.66 -24.94 5.53
C ALA A 309 12.95 -25.81 5.57
N GLY A 310 12.94 -26.96 4.89
CA GLY A 310 14.07 -27.89 4.82
C GLY A 310 14.23 -28.84 6.02
N ILE A 311 13.37 -28.74 7.04
CA ILE A 311 13.39 -29.62 8.22
C ILE A 311 12.26 -30.65 8.11
N ALA A 312 12.60 -31.94 8.16
CA ALA A 312 11.61 -33.02 8.09
C ALA A 312 10.85 -33.19 9.42
N TYR A 313 9.53 -33.19 9.34
CA TYR A 313 8.59 -33.42 10.45
C TYR A 313 7.76 -34.67 10.17
N ARG A 314 7.52 -35.47 11.21
CA ARG A 314 6.71 -36.69 11.11
C ARG A 314 5.25 -36.43 11.46
N ALA A 315 4.36 -37.22 10.88
CA ALA A 315 2.95 -37.27 11.26
C ALA A 315 2.79 -37.53 12.78
N GLY A 316 1.82 -36.85 13.39
CA GLY A 316 1.54 -36.85 14.82
C GLY A 316 2.24 -35.75 15.63
N MET A 317 3.22 -35.03 15.06
CA MET A 317 3.93 -33.95 15.78
C MET A 317 3.07 -32.68 15.90
N THR A 318 3.28 -31.92 16.98
CA THR A 318 2.79 -30.53 17.09
C THR A 318 3.99 -29.60 17.13
N VAL A 319 4.01 -28.60 16.26
CA VAL A 319 5.12 -27.66 16.10
C VAL A 319 4.62 -26.22 16.22
N LYS A 320 5.50 -25.31 16.66
CA LYS A 320 5.19 -23.88 16.70
C LYS A 320 5.71 -23.22 15.44
N LEU A 321 4.80 -22.84 14.55
CA LEU A 321 5.11 -22.17 13.29
C LEU A 321 4.52 -20.76 13.28
N LYS A 322 5.10 -19.87 12.48
CA LYS A 322 4.60 -18.51 12.29
C LYS A 322 4.81 -18.05 10.86
N GLY A 323 3.92 -17.20 10.38
CA GLY A 323 4.06 -16.55 9.08
C GLY A 323 3.95 -17.50 7.90
N ARG A 324 4.60 -17.14 6.80
CA ARG A 324 4.61 -17.92 5.56
C ARG A 324 5.73 -18.96 5.63
N VAL A 325 5.38 -20.23 5.54
CA VAL A 325 6.31 -21.37 5.56
C VAL A 325 6.22 -22.13 4.24
N GLU A 326 7.37 -22.64 3.76
CA GLU A 326 7.41 -23.60 2.65
C GLU A 326 7.13 -25.00 3.21
N LEU A 327 6.12 -25.67 2.66
CA LEU A 327 5.83 -27.08 2.90
C LEU A 327 6.28 -27.87 1.68
N GLU A 328 6.97 -28.98 1.91
CA GLU A 328 7.44 -29.88 0.88
C GLU A 328 7.07 -31.33 1.22
N LYS A 329 6.41 -32.02 0.28
CA LYS A 329 6.06 -33.45 0.39
C LYS A 329 6.11 -34.09 -0.99
N ASP A 330 6.74 -35.25 -1.10
CA ASP A 330 6.84 -36.02 -2.35
C ASP A 330 7.35 -35.18 -3.56
N GLY A 331 8.25 -34.24 -3.29
CA GLY A 331 8.80 -33.30 -4.29
C GLY A 331 7.89 -32.12 -4.64
N ALA A 332 6.63 -32.09 -4.18
CA ALA A 332 5.75 -30.93 -4.32
C ALA A 332 6.07 -29.88 -3.25
N LYS A 333 6.25 -28.62 -3.68
CA LYS A 333 6.51 -27.47 -2.80
C LYS A 333 5.34 -26.48 -2.87
N ILE A 334 4.88 -26.04 -1.72
CA ILE A 334 3.87 -25.00 -1.59
C ILE A 334 4.23 -24.03 -0.48
N PHE A 335 3.71 -22.81 -0.56
CA PHE A 335 3.81 -21.87 0.55
C PHE A 335 2.47 -21.71 1.25
N VAL A 336 2.48 -21.83 2.57
CA VAL A 336 1.28 -21.72 3.41
C VAL A 336 1.50 -20.64 4.45
N THR A 337 0.48 -19.81 4.68
CA THR A 337 0.51 -18.75 5.70
C THR A 337 -0.17 -19.24 6.97
N ILE A 338 0.59 -19.36 8.05
CA ILE A 338 0.09 -19.79 9.37
C ILE A 338 -0.32 -18.55 10.17
N SER A 339 -1.62 -18.25 10.16
CA SER A 339 -2.20 -17.11 10.90
C SER A 339 -3.02 -17.51 12.13
N SER A 340 -3.24 -18.81 12.34
CA SER A 340 -3.96 -19.38 13.49
C SER A 340 -3.49 -20.83 13.71
N PRO A 341 -3.80 -21.46 14.87
CA PRO A 341 -3.63 -22.90 15.02
C PRO A 341 -4.33 -23.66 13.90
N CYS A 342 -3.69 -24.72 13.40
CA CYS A 342 -4.20 -25.52 12.28
C CYS A 342 -3.54 -26.90 12.24
N GLU A 343 -4.01 -27.73 11.32
CA GLU A 343 -3.50 -29.05 11.01
C GLU A 343 -2.96 -29.09 9.57
N ILE A 344 -1.67 -29.40 9.41
CA ILE A 344 -1.08 -29.69 8.11
C ILE A 344 -1.40 -31.13 7.73
N ARG A 345 -2.13 -31.31 6.64
CA ARG A 345 -2.47 -32.62 6.05
C ARG A 345 -2.32 -32.55 4.53
N ASP A 346 -2.30 -33.71 3.88
CA ASP A 346 -2.11 -33.89 2.43
C ASP A 346 -3.41 -34.12 1.65
N LYS A 347 -4.56 -34.12 2.34
CA LYS A 347 -5.89 -34.32 1.73
C LYS A 347 -6.87 -33.23 2.19
N PRO A 348 -7.65 -32.63 1.28
CA PRO A 348 -7.68 -32.86 -0.18
C PRO A 348 -6.42 -32.39 -0.93
N ASP A 349 -5.69 -31.43 -0.38
CA ASP A 349 -4.42 -30.92 -0.88
C ASP A 349 -3.44 -30.75 0.29
N LEU A 350 -2.14 -30.62 0.00
CA LEU A 350 -1.17 -30.25 1.03
C LEU A 350 -1.51 -28.84 1.49
N ASN A 351 -1.99 -28.65 2.72
CA ASN A 351 -2.34 -27.32 3.25
C ASN A 351 -2.48 -27.32 4.78
N CYS A 352 -2.64 -26.13 5.37
CA CYS A 352 -2.96 -25.89 6.78
C CYS A 352 -4.48 -25.69 6.92
N TYR A 353 -5.16 -26.65 7.54
CA TYR A 353 -6.61 -26.64 7.74
C TYR A 353 -6.97 -26.36 9.19
N ARG A 354 -8.03 -25.57 9.43
CA ARG A 354 -8.56 -25.36 10.77
C ARG A 354 -9.46 -26.51 11.22
#